data_AF-A0ABD2S121-F1
#
_entry.id   AF-A0ABD2S121-F1
#
_cell.length_a   1.000
_cell.length_b   1.000
_cell.length_c   1.000
_cell.angle_alpha   90.00
_cell.angle_beta   90.00
_cell.angle_gamma   90.00
#
_symmetry.space_group_name_H-M   'P 1'
#
loop_
_entity.id
_entity.type
_entity.pdbx_description
1 polymer ?
#
loop_
_entity_poly.entity_id
_entity_poly.type
_entity_poly.pdbx_seq_one_letter_code
_entity_poly.pdbx_strand_id
1 'polypeptide(L)'
;MKILMIRRGLRLLATGNLNSSPLIFRRHSSYSTSFFSSSSRLNANFAADDLLLGNQLATLASEAEIAPNLLQPGVVVYDGVCHLCHNGVKWVIKADRDKKIKFCCLQSKAAEPYMSVCDLDRDDVRRRFLFIEGPGLYHQGSTAALRVLAHLPLPYTALSYLMIVPTPLRDAVYDHVAKERYKWFGKSDDCLVLREQDLLDRFIDREELLERSRSVL
;
A
#
# COMPACT_ATOMS: atom_id res chain seq x y z
N MET A 1 -10.90 -33.07 7.15
CA MET A 1 -10.61 -31.97 6.19
C MET A 1 -11.47 -30.77 6.57
N LYS A 2 -10.90 -29.75 7.22
CA LYS A 2 -11.63 -28.55 7.64
C LYS A 2 -11.83 -27.63 6.44
N ILE A 3 -13.08 -27.42 6.07
CA ILE A 3 -13.52 -26.46 5.06
C ILE A 3 -13.45 -25.07 5.71
N LEU A 4 -12.46 -24.27 5.34
CA LEU A 4 -12.34 -22.88 5.79
C LEU A 4 -13.31 -22.02 4.95
N MET A 5 -14.48 -21.74 5.53
CA MET A 5 -15.43 -20.77 4.97
C MET A 5 -14.84 -19.36 5.04
N ILE A 6 -14.59 -18.76 3.88
CA ILE A 6 -14.21 -17.35 3.74
C ILE A 6 -15.45 -16.50 4.05
N ARG A 7 -15.43 -15.82 5.21
CA ARG A 7 -16.45 -14.86 5.64
C ARG A 7 -16.45 -13.64 4.69
N ARG A 8 -17.52 -13.47 3.93
CA ARG A 8 -17.86 -12.21 3.24
C ARG A 8 -18.44 -11.22 4.25
N GLY A 9 -17.69 -10.18 4.60
CA GLY A 9 -18.16 -9.08 5.46
C GLY A 9 -18.64 -7.89 4.63
N LEU A 10 -19.93 -7.85 4.27
CA LEU A 10 -20.59 -6.68 3.70
C LEU A 10 -21.33 -5.96 4.84
N ARG A 11 -20.81 -4.81 5.31
CA ARG A 11 -21.56 -3.91 6.19
C ARG A 11 -22.09 -2.73 5.37
N LEU A 12 -23.40 -2.76 5.12
CA LEU A 12 -24.19 -1.61 4.69
C LEU A 12 -24.27 -0.61 5.85
N LEU A 13 -23.81 0.63 5.65
CA LEU A 13 -24.08 1.73 6.58
C LEU A 13 -25.39 2.41 6.20
N ALA A 14 -26.27 2.50 7.20
CA ALA A 14 -27.57 3.12 7.14
C ALA A 14 -27.46 4.65 7.01
N THR A 15 -28.39 5.20 6.25
CA THR A 15 -28.68 6.62 6.03
C THR A 15 -29.19 7.32 7.30
N GLY A 16 -28.72 8.52 7.59
CA GLY A 16 -29.16 9.35 8.72
C GLY A 16 -28.96 10.86 8.50
N ASN A 17 -29.90 11.44 7.76
CA ASN A 17 -30.52 12.78 7.80
C ASN A 17 -29.82 14.06 8.37
N LEU A 18 -29.77 15.07 7.47
CA LEU A 18 -29.98 16.53 7.54
C LEU A 18 -30.06 17.37 8.84
N ASN A 19 -29.62 18.64 8.65
CA ASN A 19 -29.85 19.89 9.40
C ASN A 19 -29.03 20.07 10.70
N SER A 20 -28.33 21.17 10.99
CA SER A 20 -28.56 22.59 10.65
C SER A 20 -27.27 23.40 10.89
N SER A 21 -27.02 24.45 10.10
CA SER A 21 -26.20 25.63 10.43
C SER A 21 -27.15 26.84 10.57
N PRO A 22 -26.73 28.08 10.91
CA PRO A 22 -25.38 28.62 11.20
C PRO A 22 -25.35 29.50 12.48
N LEU A 23 -24.20 30.11 12.84
CA LEU A 23 -24.10 31.54 13.21
C LEU A 23 -22.63 31.96 13.48
N ILE A 24 -22.08 32.70 12.51
CA ILE A 24 -21.34 33.97 12.63
C ILE A 24 -20.73 34.31 14.01
N PHE A 25 -19.39 34.38 14.10
CA PHE A 25 -18.72 35.56 14.67
C PHE A 25 -17.33 35.77 14.07
N ARG A 26 -17.16 36.94 13.49
CA ARG A 26 -15.93 37.47 12.89
C ARG A 26 -15.30 38.39 13.93
N ARG A 27 -14.00 38.25 14.23
CA ARG A 27 -13.14 39.40 14.56
C ARG A 27 -11.66 39.09 14.40
N HIS A 28 -11.04 39.95 13.62
CA HIS A 28 -9.59 40.19 13.53
C HIS A 28 -9.02 40.64 14.88
N SER A 29 -7.76 40.33 15.17
CA SER A 29 -6.78 41.35 15.58
C SER A 29 -5.34 40.85 15.48
N SER A 30 -4.68 41.33 14.43
CA SER A 30 -3.31 41.83 14.34
C SER A 30 -2.52 42.11 15.63
N TYR A 31 -1.22 41.79 15.53
CA TYR A 31 -0.02 42.48 16.07
C TYR A 31 0.22 42.55 17.59
N SER A 32 1.35 42.04 18.06
CA SER A 32 2.54 42.87 18.33
C SER A 32 3.67 42.12 19.03
N THR A 33 4.87 42.36 18.53
CA THR A 33 6.19 42.06 19.09
C THR A 33 6.56 43.04 20.21
N SER A 34 7.17 42.53 21.30
CA SER A 34 8.16 43.23 22.13
C SER A 34 8.75 42.21 23.11
N PHE A 35 10.00 41.76 22.94
CA PHE A 35 11.21 42.37 23.51
C PHE A 35 11.05 42.82 24.98
N PHE A 36 11.56 42.01 25.91
CA PHE A 36 12.06 42.49 27.19
C PHE A 36 13.32 41.70 27.58
N SER A 37 14.36 42.47 27.92
CA SER A 37 15.66 42.01 28.38
C SER A 37 15.72 42.08 29.91
N SER A 38 16.59 41.26 30.50
CA SER A 38 17.30 41.42 31.78
C SER A 38 17.02 40.35 32.86
N SER A 39 17.90 39.35 32.86
CA SER A 39 18.76 38.92 33.97
C SER A 39 18.21 38.83 35.39
N SER A 40 18.07 37.60 35.88
CA SER A 40 18.55 37.22 37.22
C SER A 40 18.78 35.72 37.31
N ARG A 41 20.02 35.34 37.68
CA ARG A 41 20.47 33.97 37.90
C ARG A 41 19.77 33.39 39.13
N LEU A 42 19.10 32.26 38.98
CA LEU A 42 19.01 31.24 40.02
C LEU A 42 19.27 29.88 39.38
N ASN A 43 20.21 29.19 39.99
CA ASN A 43 20.81 27.93 39.56
C ASN A 43 20.07 26.81 40.27
N ALA A 44 19.42 25.89 39.53
CA ALA A 44 19.05 24.57 40.03
C ALA A 44 18.55 23.69 38.87
N ASN A 45 19.47 22.90 38.33
CA ASN A 45 19.29 21.57 37.73
C ASN A 45 17.83 21.09 37.57
N PHE A 46 17.29 21.15 36.35
CA PHE A 46 16.20 20.26 35.89
C PHE A 46 16.21 20.24 34.36
N ALA A 47 17.31 19.78 33.78
CA ALA A 47 17.52 19.64 32.34
C ALA A 47 17.88 18.18 32.05
N ALA A 48 16.88 17.32 31.93
CA ALA A 48 17.01 15.96 31.39
C ALA A 48 15.65 15.33 31.05
N ASP A 49 14.55 15.78 31.68
CA ASP A 49 13.29 15.04 31.60
C ASP A 49 12.36 15.48 30.46
N ASP A 50 12.59 16.64 29.85
CA ASP A 50 11.71 17.20 28.80
C ASP A 50 11.99 16.64 27.39
N LEU A 51 13.14 15.98 27.19
CA LEU A 51 13.55 15.38 25.92
C LEU A 51 13.07 13.93 25.72
N LEU A 52 12.61 13.28 26.79
CA LEU A 52 12.11 11.90 26.74
C LEU A 52 10.60 11.84 26.41
N LEU A 53 9.83 12.87 26.76
CA LEU A 53 8.40 12.93 26.48
C LEU A 53 8.09 13.20 25.00
N GLY A 54 8.91 14.03 24.34
CA GLY A 54 8.79 14.33 22.91
C GLY A 54 9.10 13.13 22.01
N ASN A 55 10.07 12.29 22.41
CA ASN A 55 10.47 11.13 21.63
C ASN A 55 9.48 9.96 21.79
N GLN A 56 8.86 9.80 22.96
CA GLN A 56 7.79 8.80 23.15
C GLN A 56 6.49 9.21 22.46
N LEU A 57 6.15 10.50 22.39
CA LEU A 57 5.00 10.97 21.59
C LEU A 57 5.25 10.79 20.08
N ALA A 58 6.48 10.98 19.60
CA ALA A 58 6.84 10.73 18.20
C ALA A 58 6.83 9.23 17.84
N THR A 59 7.26 8.35 18.75
CA THR A 59 7.28 6.89 18.54
C THR A 59 5.90 6.24 18.74
N LEU A 60 5.06 6.77 19.63
CA LEU A 60 3.68 6.27 19.79
C LEU A 60 2.72 6.83 18.72
N ALA A 61 3.03 7.99 18.13
CA ALA A 61 2.29 8.52 16.99
C ALA A 61 2.64 7.77 15.68
N SER A 62 3.79 7.12 15.57
CA SER A 62 4.20 6.42 14.34
C SER A 62 3.67 4.99 14.22
N GLU A 63 3.29 4.34 15.33
CA GLU A 63 2.73 2.98 15.32
C GLU A 63 1.18 2.95 15.34
N ALA A 64 0.51 4.06 15.63
CA ALA A 64 -0.93 4.04 15.93
C ALA A 64 -1.90 4.38 14.78
N GLU A 65 -1.51 5.04 13.67
CA GLU A 65 -2.53 5.53 12.72
C GLU A 65 -2.16 5.34 11.24
N ILE A 66 -2.04 4.09 10.79
CA ILE A 66 -2.43 3.77 9.42
C ILE A 66 -3.90 3.34 9.45
N ALA A 67 -4.77 4.32 9.66
CA ALA A 67 -6.20 4.08 9.55
C ALA A 67 -6.51 3.55 8.14
N PRO A 68 -7.43 2.57 7.98
CA PRO A 68 -7.72 1.90 6.71
C PRO A 68 -8.25 2.85 5.61
N ASN A 69 -8.58 4.10 5.94
CA ASN A 69 -9.00 5.15 5.00
C ASN A 69 -7.82 5.88 4.32
N LEU A 70 -6.56 5.59 4.69
CA LEU A 70 -5.37 6.17 4.05
C LEU A 70 -4.82 5.30 2.90
N LEU A 71 -5.27 4.05 2.77
CA LEU A 71 -4.78 3.15 1.74
C LEU A 71 -5.35 3.54 0.37
N GLN A 72 -4.47 3.60 -0.63
CA GLN A 72 -4.88 3.95 -1.98
C GLN A 72 -5.57 2.74 -2.62
N PRO A 73 -6.73 2.93 -3.28
CA PRO A 73 -7.36 1.88 -4.06
C PRO A 73 -6.56 1.61 -5.35
N GLY A 74 -6.76 0.43 -5.94
CA GLY A 74 -6.14 0.03 -7.20
C GLY A 74 -4.66 -0.33 -7.06
N VAL A 75 -4.23 -0.83 -5.90
CA VAL A 75 -2.81 -1.15 -5.63
C VAL A 75 -2.56 -2.65 -5.82
N VAL A 76 -1.52 -2.98 -6.56
CA VAL A 76 -0.98 -4.34 -6.70
C VAL A 76 0.26 -4.48 -5.83
N VAL A 77 0.21 -5.37 -4.83
CA VAL A 77 1.36 -5.73 -4.01
C VAL A 77 1.94 -7.05 -4.53
N TYR A 78 3.21 -7.04 -4.93
CA TYR A 78 3.86 -8.19 -5.55
C TYR A 78 5.29 -8.40 -5.10
N ASP A 79 5.84 -9.58 -5.38
CA ASP A 79 7.22 -9.94 -5.06
C ASP A 79 8.24 -9.30 -6.01
N GLY A 80 8.90 -8.23 -5.56
CA GLY A 80 9.82 -7.40 -6.35
C GLY A 80 11.15 -8.06 -6.72
N VAL A 81 11.50 -9.21 -6.13
CA VAL A 81 12.72 -9.96 -6.48
C VAL A 81 12.48 -11.03 -7.55
N CYS A 82 11.22 -11.29 -7.91
CA CYS A 82 10.87 -12.31 -8.88
C CYS A 82 10.83 -11.75 -10.31
N HIS A 83 11.58 -12.35 -11.23
CA HIS A 83 11.62 -11.93 -12.64
C HIS A 83 10.26 -12.07 -13.34
N LEU A 84 9.53 -13.16 -13.07
CA LEU A 84 8.19 -13.36 -13.63
C LEU A 84 7.23 -12.24 -13.19
N CYS A 85 7.20 -11.96 -11.89
CA CYS A 85 6.31 -10.94 -11.34
C CYS A 85 6.69 -9.54 -11.86
N HIS A 86 7.98 -9.21 -11.88
CA HIS A 86 8.48 -7.94 -12.42
C HIS A 86 8.11 -7.76 -13.90
N ASN A 87 8.32 -8.79 -14.74
CA ASN A 87 7.93 -8.75 -16.14
C ASN A 87 6.41 -8.58 -16.32
N GLY A 88 5.60 -9.24 -15.48
CA GLY A 88 4.16 -9.06 -15.44
C GLY A 88 3.77 -7.61 -15.12
N VAL A 89 4.37 -7.03 -14.09
CA VAL A 89 4.14 -5.62 -13.69
C VAL A 89 4.52 -4.66 -14.80
N LYS A 90 5.68 -4.85 -15.44
CA LYS A 90 6.09 -4.05 -16.62
C LYS A 90 5.07 -4.11 -17.73
N TRP A 91 4.56 -5.31 -18.01
CA TRP A 91 3.52 -5.49 -19.02
C TRP A 91 2.24 -4.74 -18.65
N VAL A 92 1.79 -4.83 -17.40
CA VAL A 92 0.61 -4.10 -16.92
C VAL A 92 0.83 -2.58 -17.00
N ILE A 93 1.99 -2.07 -16.59
CA ILE A 93 2.32 -0.63 -16.70
C ILE A 93 2.22 -0.15 -18.15
N LYS A 94 2.73 -0.94 -19.10
CA LYS A 94 2.68 -0.61 -20.53
C LYS A 94 1.25 -0.66 -21.08
N ALA A 95 0.41 -1.56 -20.58
CA ALA A 95 -0.96 -1.74 -21.03
C ALA A 95 -1.95 -0.75 -20.38
N ASP A 96 -1.67 -0.29 -19.15
CA ASP A 96 -2.49 0.65 -18.38
C ASP A 96 -2.26 2.11 -18.82
N ARG A 97 -2.85 2.46 -19.96
CA ARG A 97 -2.79 3.81 -20.54
C ARG A 97 -3.39 4.89 -19.64
N ASP A 98 -4.41 4.54 -18.87
CA ASP A 98 -5.15 5.47 -18.01
C ASP A 98 -4.50 5.63 -16.63
N LYS A 99 -3.39 4.91 -16.37
CA LYS A 99 -2.63 4.94 -15.13
C LYS A 99 -3.44 4.59 -13.87
N LYS A 100 -4.50 3.77 -14.00
CA LYS A 100 -5.45 3.44 -12.93
C LYS A 100 -4.86 2.56 -11.83
N ILE A 101 -3.91 1.70 -12.18
CA ILE A 101 -3.33 0.73 -11.26
C ILE A 101 -2.02 1.29 -10.68
N LYS A 102 -1.76 1.09 -9.40
CA LYS A 102 -0.48 1.42 -8.76
C LYS A 102 0.17 0.14 -8.25
N PHE A 103 1.48 0.19 -8.01
CA PHE A 103 2.26 -0.97 -7.59
C PHE A 103 2.95 -0.70 -6.26
N CYS A 104 3.19 -1.76 -5.51
CA CYS A 104 3.98 -1.75 -4.28
C CYS A 104 4.84 -3.00 -4.24
N CYS A 105 6.12 -2.86 -3.92
CA CYS A 105 6.97 -4.01 -3.71
C CYS A 105 6.67 -4.64 -2.34
N LEU A 106 6.56 -5.97 -2.30
CA LEU A 106 6.38 -6.71 -1.06
C LEU A 106 7.50 -6.42 -0.07
N GLN A 107 8.73 -6.15 -0.53
CA GLN A 107 9.89 -5.90 0.32
C GLN A 107 9.88 -4.52 1.00
N SER A 108 9.00 -3.60 0.60
CA SER A 108 8.90 -2.26 1.17
C SER A 108 8.06 -2.27 2.47
N LYS A 109 8.32 -1.31 3.35
CA LYS A 109 7.49 -1.02 4.53
C LYS A 109 6.10 -0.53 4.14
N ALA A 110 5.96 0.14 3.00
CA ALA A 110 4.67 0.61 2.50
C ALA A 110 3.67 -0.52 2.21
N ALA A 111 4.13 -1.76 2.04
CA ALA A 111 3.26 -2.93 1.84
C ALA A 111 2.58 -3.41 3.14
N GLU A 112 3.17 -3.12 4.31
CA GLU A 112 2.69 -3.59 5.62
C GLU A 112 1.22 -3.22 5.90
N PRO A 113 0.79 -1.96 5.76
CA PRO A 113 -0.61 -1.63 6.03
C PRO A 113 -1.59 -2.31 5.09
N TYR A 114 -1.22 -2.56 3.82
CA TYR A 114 -2.08 -3.32 2.90
C TYR A 114 -2.24 -4.77 3.34
N MET A 115 -1.17 -5.39 3.84
CA MET A 115 -1.21 -6.76 4.35
C MET A 115 -1.99 -6.85 5.65
N SER A 116 -1.76 -5.91 6.59
CA SER A 116 -2.46 -5.87 7.88
C SER A 116 -3.97 -5.68 7.72
N VAL A 117 -4.42 -4.81 6.81
CA VAL A 117 -5.86 -4.61 6.54
C VAL A 117 -6.49 -5.85 5.90
N CYS A 118 -5.72 -6.66 5.19
CA CYS A 118 -6.20 -7.89 4.55
C CYS A 118 -6.10 -9.13 5.45
N ASP A 119 -5.46 -9.01 6.63
CA ASP A 119 -5.13 -10.13 7.52
C ASP A 119 -4.27 -11.20 6.82
N LEU A 120 -3.21 -10.76 6.13
CA LEU A 120 -2.32 -11.61 5.34
C LEU A 120 -0.87 -11.49 5.79
N ASP A 121 -0.16 -12.61 5.78
CA ASP A 121 1.27 -12.64 6.01
C ASP A 121 2.07 -12.37 4.73
N ARG A 122 3.33 -11.95 4.92
CA ARG A 122 4.27 -11.71 3.80
C ARG A 122 4.44 -12.94 2.91
N ASP A 123 4.43 -14.15 3.47
CA ASP A 123 4.56 -15.40 2.71
C ASP A 123 3.34 -15.70 1.83
N ASP A 124 2.15 -15.28 2.24
CA ASP A 124 0.95 -15.45 1.41
C ASP A 124 0.99 -14.54 0.19
N VAL A 125 1.33 -13.26 0.39
CA VAL A 125 1.50 -12.31 -0.71
C VAL A 125 2.68 -12.69 -1.61
N ARG A 126 3.73 -13.28 -1.04
CA ARG A 126 4.85 -13.83 -1.81
C ARG A 126 4.41 -14.97 -2.71
N ARG A 127 3.54 -15.87 -2.24
CA ARG A 127 3.02 -17.00 -3.04
C ARG A 127 2.06 -16.51 -4.12
N ARG A 128 1.14 -15.62 -3.74
CA ARG A 128 0.09 -15.08 -4.58
C ARG A 128 0.06 -13.57 -4.40
N PHE A 129 0.39 -12.83 -5.46
CA PHE A 129 0.33 -11.37 -5.38
C PHE A 129 -1.10 -10.91 -5.04
N LEU A 130 -1.18 -9.73 -4.46
CA LEU A 130 -2.39 -9.14 -3.93
C LEU A 130 -2.82 -7.95 -4.81
N PHE A 131 -4.11 -7.85 -5.09
CA PHE A 131 -4.71 -6.67 -5.71
C PHE A 131 -5.77 -6.11 -4.77
N ILE A 132 -5.63 -4.83 -4.41
CA ILE A 132 -6.52 -4.09 -3.52
C ILE A 132 -7.36 -3.15 -4.39
N GLU A 133 -8.65 -3.44 -4.54
CA GLU A 133 -9.58 -2.58 -5.29
C GLU A 133 -10.06 -1.39 -4.45
N GLY A 134 -10.14 -1.58 -3.12
CA GLY A 134 -10.60 -0.55 -2.19
C GLY A 134 -10.61 -1.04 -0.74
N PRO A 135 -11.18 -0.24 0.18
CA PRO A 135 -11.17 -0.56 1.61
C PRO A 135 -11.89 -1.90 1.87
N GLY A 136 -11.14 -2.89 2.36
CA GLY A 136 -11.65 -4.23 2.65
C GLY A 136 -11.96 -5.10 1.42
N LEU A 137 -11.71 -4.61 0.20
CA LEU A 137 -11.91 -5.38 -1.04
C LEU A 137 -10.56 -5.71 -1.67
N TYR A 138 -10.14 -6.97 -1.50
CA TYR A 138 -8.90 -7.48 -2.07
C TYR A 138 -9.09 -8.83 -2.75
N HIS A 139 -8.18 -9.13 -3.67
CA HIS A 139 -8.13 -10.36 -4.43
C HIS A 139 -6.70 -10.89 -4.50
N GLN A 140 -6.56 -12.22 -4.61
CA GLN A 140 -5.25 -12.88 -4.73
C GLN A 140 -5.20 -13.81 -5.94
N GLY A 141 -3.98 -14.10 -6.39
CA GLY A 141 -3.70 -15.15 -7.37
C GLY A 141 -4.39 -14.93 -8.71
N SER A 142 -5.03 -15.97 -9.24
CA SER A 142 -5.69 -15.90 -10.55
C SER A 142 -6.81 -14.85 -10.59
N THR A 143 -7.54 -14.70 -9.49
CA THR A 143 -8.64 -13.73 -9.39
C THR A 143 -8.09 -12.31 -9.39
N ALA A 144 -6.99 -12.06 -8.68
CA ALA A 144 -6.30 -10.76 -8.74
C ALA A 144 -5.86 -10.42 -10.17
N ALA A 145 -5.27 -11.39 -10.89
CA ALA A 145 -4.82 -11.19 -12.27
C ALA A 145 -5.99 -10.82 -13.20
N LEU A 146 -7.11 -11.54 -13.13
CA LEU A 146 -8.28 -11.24 -13.95
C LEU A 146 -8.94 -9.91 -13.59
N ARG A 147 -8.91 -9.51 -12.32
CA ARG A 147 -9.41 -8.20 -11.87
C ARG A 147 -8.53 -7.06 -12.36
N VAL A 148 -7.20 -7.21 -12.29
CA VAL A 148 -6.25 -6.26 -12.90
C VAL A 148 -6.55 -6.10 -14.40
N LEU A 149 -6.75 -7.21 -15.13
CA LEU A 149 -7.14 -7.20 -16.55
C LEU A 149 -8.47 -6.47 -16.82
N ALA A 150 -9.42 -6.52 -15.89
CA ALA A 150 -10.69 -5.81 -16.03
C ALA A 150 -10.54 -4.27 -15.91
N HIS A 151 -9.51 -3.78 -15.22
CA HIS A 151 -9.24 -2.34 -15.10
C HIS A 151 -8.43 -1.77 -16.28
N LEU A 152 -7.82 -2.64 -17.08
CA LEU A 152 -7.08 -2.27 -18.28
C LEU A 152 -8.02 -1.92 -19.44
N PRO A 153 -7.60 -1.07 -20.39
CA PRO A 153 -8.42 -0.71 -21.56
C PRO A 153 -8.60 -1.90 -22.52
N LEU A 154 -9.58 -1.80 -23.42
CA LEU A 154 -9.75 -2.76 -24.51
C LEU A 154 -8.46 -2.83 -25.37
N PRO A 155 -8.03 -4.02 -25.81
CA PRO A 155 -8.74 -5.30 -25.76
C PRO A 155 -8.49 -6.13 -24.49
N TYR A 156 -7.66 -5.67 -23.56
CA TYR A 156 -7.25 -6.46 -22.38
C TYR A 156 -8.40 -6.76 -21.44
N THR A 157 -9.38 -5.86 -21.34
CA THR A 157 -10.63 -6.09 -20.61
C THR A 157 -11.32 -7.37 -21.08
N ALA A 158 -11.23 -7.74 -22.37
CA ALA A 158 -11.85 -8.97 -22.86
C ALA A 158 -11.23 -10.23 -22.24
N LEU A 159 -9.95 -10.19 -21.83
CA LEU A 159 -9.33 -11.32 -21.13
C LEU A 159 -9.91 -11.52 -19.73
N SER A 160 -10.53 -10.51 -19.13
CA SER A 160 -11.22 -10.68 -17.84
C SER A 160 -12.45 -11.58 -17.96
N TYR A 161 -12.99 -11.83 -19.16
CA TYR A 161 -14.06 -12.81 -19.36
C TYR A 161 -13.64 -14.25 -19.03
N LEU A 162 -12.33 -14.54 -18.94
CA LEU A 162 -11.82 -15.81 -18.40
C LEU A 162 -12.23 -16.05 -16.94
N MET A 163 -12.88 -15.08 -16.27
CA MET A 163 -13.58 -15.28 -14.99
C MET A 163 -14.66 -16.37 -15.07
N ILE A 164 -15.16 -16.71 -16.27
CA ILE A 164 -16.10 -17.83 -16.49
C ILE A 164 -15.47 -19.20 -16.16
N VAL A 165 -14.14 -19.30 -16.24
CA VAL A 165 -13.43 -20.53 -15.89
C VAL A 165 -13.52 -20.74 -14.37
N PRO A 166 -13.92 -21.94 -13.90
CA PRO A 166 -14.07 -22.22 -12.47
C PRO A 166 -12.79 -21.90 -11.69
N THR A 167 -12.95 -21.21 -10.55
CA THR A 167 -11.87 -20.84 -9.63
C THR A 167 -10.86 -21.96 -9.36
N PRO A 168 -11.26 -23.22 -9.02
CA PRO A 168 -10.27 -24.25 -8.69
C PRO A 168 -9.35 -24.60 -9.87
N LEU A 169 -9.85 -24.56 -11.10
CA LEU A 169 -9.03 -24.87 -12.27
C LEU A 169 -8.00 -23.77 -12.53
N ARG A 170 -8.44 -22.51 -12.54
CA ARG A 170 -7.54 -21.38 -12.77
C ARG A 170 -6.53 -21.18 -11.63
N ASP A 171 -6.93 -21.43 -10.38
CA ASP A 171 -6.03 -21.37 -9.23
C ASP A 171 -5.02 -22.52 -9.25
N ALA A 172 -5.39 -23.74 -9.67
CA ALA A 172 -4.46 -24.85 -9.80
C ALA A 172 -3.35 -24.55 -10.84
N VAL A 173 -3.73 -24.00 -12.00
CA VAL A 173 -2.77 -23.56 -13.02
C VAL A 173 -1.90 -22.44 -12.48
N TYR A 174 -2.50 -21.44 -11.82
CA TYR A 174 -1.76 -20.33 -11.22
C TYR A 174 -0.74 -20.82 -10.19
N ASP A 175 -1.14 -21.70 -9.28
CA ASP A 175 -0.28 -22.24 -8.23
C ASP A 175 0.88 -23.07 -8.79
N HIS A 176 0.64 -23.81 -9.88
CA HIS A 176 1.70 -24.53 -10.57
C HIS A 176 2.78 -23.57 -11.10
N VAL A 177 2.36 -22.50 -11.80
CA VAL A 177 3.28 -21.47 -12.30
C VAL A 177 3.97 -20.74 -11.15
N ALA A 178 3.22 -20.39 -10.09
CA ALA A 178 3.76 -19.69 -8.93
C ALA A 178 4.83 -20.51 -8.19
N LYS A 179 4.71 -21.84 -8.18
CA LYS A 179 5.69 -22.76 -7.60
C LYS A 179 6.96 -22.86 -8.45
N GLU A 180 6.83 -22.92 -9.77
CA GLU A 180 7.96 -23.08 -10.69
C GLU A 180 8.60 -21.74 -11.11
N ARG A 181 8.00 -20.58 -10.75
CA ARG A 181 8.43 -19.24 -11.20
C ARG A 181 9.91 -18.96 -11.01
N TYR A 182 10.49 -19.34 -9.87
CA TYR A 182 11.90 -19.10 -9.60
C TYR A 182 12.83 -20.05 -10.35
N LYS A 183 12.37 -21.25 -10.69
CA LYS A 183 13.15 -22.21 -11.48
C LYS A 183 13.19 -21.82 -12.96
N TRP A 184 12.06 -21.33 -13.49
CA TRP A 184 11.96 -20.98 -14.91
C TRP A 184 12.47 -19.57 -15.22
N PHE A 185 12.21 -18.61 -14.34
CA PHE A 185 12.54 -17.20 -14.60
C PHE A 185 13.65 -16.65 -13.70
N GLY A 186 14.01 -17.36 -12.63
CA GLY A 186 15.00 -16.89 -11.66
C GLY A 186 14.46 -15.92 -10.62
N LYS A 187 15.35 -15.50 -9.73
CA LYS A 187 15.17 -14.46 -8.72
C LYS A 187 16.41 -13.57 -8.69
N SER A 188 16.23 -12.30 -8.35
CA SER A 188 17.34 -11.39 -8.03
C SER A 188 17.51 -11.25 -6.53
N ASP A 189 18.67 -10.79 -6.08
CA ASP A 189 18.91 -10.49 -4.66
C ASP A 189 18.25 -9.18 -4.24
N ASP A 190 18.19 -8.23 -5.17
CA ASP A 190 17.55 -6.93 -5.01
C ASP A 190 16.25 -6.78 -5.82
N CYS A 191 15.48 -5.76 -5.45
CA CYS A 191 14.25 -5.43 -6.14
C CYS A 191 14.56 -4.96 -7.58
N LEU A 192 13.95 -5.63 -8.55
CA LEU A 192 14.22 -5.41 -9.98
C LEU A 192 13.82 -4.02 -10.47
N VAL A 193 12.83 -3.39 -9.83
CA VAL A 193 12.34 -2.05 -10.20
C VAL A 193 13.41 -0.96 -10.02
N LEU A 194 14.37 -1.16 -9.11
CA LEU A 194 15.45 -0.19 -8.87
C LEU A 194 16.35 0.02 -10.09
N ARG A 195 16.37 -0.94 -11.03
CA ARG A 195 17.12 -0.84 -12.28
C ARG A 195 16.41 -0.02 -13.36
N GLU A 196 15.11 0.23 -13.19
CA GLU A 196 14.25 0.86 -14.19
C GLU A 196 13.51 2.04 -13.55
N GLN A 197 14.24 3.13 -13.32
CA GLN A 197 13.73 4.30 -12.59
C GLN A 197 12.49 4.93 -13.24
N ASP A 198 12.36 4.82 -14.57
CA ASP A 198 11.20 5.32 -15.34
C ASP A 198 9.87 4.70 -14.90
N LEU A 199 9.90 3.52 -14.26
CA LEU A 199 8.71 2.83 -13.78
C LEU A 199 8.27 3.28 -12.40
N LEU A 200 9.15 3.93 -11.62
CA LEU A 200 8.93 4.26 -10.21
C LEU A 200 7.76 5.22 -9.99
N ASP A 201 7.40 6.02 -10.99
CA ASP A 201 6.22 6.90 -10.95
C ASP A 201 4.89 6.14 -10.76
N ARG A 202 4.90 4.82 -11.03
CA ARG A 202 3.74 3.94 -10.86
C ARG A 202 3.70 3.26 -9.49
N PHE A 203 4.74 3.47 -8.67
CA PHE A 203 4.93 2.81 -7.38
C PHE A 203 4.58 3.75 -6.23
N ILE A 204 3.84 3.24 -5.25
CA ILE A 204 3.49 4.02 -4.06
C ILE A 204 4.66 4.14 -3.09
N ASP A 205 5.59 3.18 -3.14
CA ASP A 205 6.80 3.06 -2.34
C ASP A 205 8.03 3.69 -3.02
N ARG A 206 7.83 4.57 -4.02
CA ARG A 206 8.92 5.15 -4.82
C ARG A 206 10.01 5.81 -3.97
N GLU A 207 9.63 6.50 -2.89
CA GLU A 207 10.57 7.25 -2.04
C GLU A 207 11.48 6.29 -1.26
N GLU A 208 10.91 5.22 -0.71
CA GLU A 208 11.65 4.16 -0.01
C GLU A 208 12.56 3.41 -0.98
N LEU A 209 12.08 3.11 -2.19
CA LEU A 209 12.87 2.45 -3.22
C LEU A 209 14.07 3.30 -3.64
N LEU A 210 13.89 4.61 -3.84
CA LEU A 210 14.96 5.54 -4.21
C LEU A 210 15.98 5.77 -3.08
N GLU A 211 15.55 5.73 -1.83
CA GLU A 211 16.46 5.75 -0.68
C GLU A 211 17.30 4.48 -0.64
N ARG A 212 16.68 3.31 -0.84
CA ARG A 212 17.38 2.03 -0.89
C ARG A 212 18.40 1.93 -2.02
N SER A 213 18.10 2.48 -3.20
CA SER A 213 19.08 2.53 -4.30
C SER A 213 20.27 3.43 -3.98
N ARG A 214 20.07 4.50 -3.21
CA ARG A 214 21.16 5.40 -2.80
C ARG A 214 22.05 4.81 -1.71
N SER A 215 21.50 3.96 -0.83
CA SER A 215 22.29 3.29 0.23
C SER A 215 23.19 2.15 -0.27
N VAL A 216 22.99 1.69 -1.51
CA VAL A 216 23.77 0.58 -2.11
C VAL A 216 24.95 1.11 -2.96
N LEU A 217 24.98 2.42 -3.25
CA LEU A 217 26.07 3.12 -3.94
C LEU A 217 27.06 3.72 -2.93
#